data_AF-A0A529NSE0-F1
#
_entry.id   AF-A0A529NSE0-F1
#
_cell.length_a   1.000
_cell.length_b   1.000
_cell.length_c   1.000
_cell.angle_alpha   90.00
_cell.angle_beta   90.00
_cell.angle_gamma   90.00
#
_symmetry.space_group_name_H-M   'P 1'
#
loop_
_entity.id
_entity.type
_entity.pdbx_description
1 polymer ?
#
loop_
_entity_poly.entity_id
_entity_poly.type
_entity_poly.pdbx_seq_one_letter_code
_entity_poly.pdbx_strand_id
1 'polypeptide(L)'
;HLQDAVMDIHARLGTTMIMITHDVDEAVLLSDRIVMMTNGPAATIGEVLSVPLARPRRRIELASDRTFLRCREAVLKFLYERHRFVEAAE
;
A
#
# COMPACT_ATOMS: atom_id res chain seq x y z
N HIS A 1 -13.38 0.59 10.66
CA HIS A 1 -14.00 -0.32 11.65
C HIS A 1 -13.42 -1.74 11.62
N LEU A 2 -13.46 -2.48 10.49
CA LEU A 2 -12.85 -3.83 10.44
C LEU A 2 -11.31 -3.78 10.45
N GLN A 3 -10.73 -2.90 9.64
CA GLN A 3 -9.27 -2.74 9.53
C GLN A 3 -8.64 -2.31 10.85
N ASP A 4 -9.28 -1.40 11.58
CA ASP A 4 -8.81 -0.95 12.89
C ASP A 4 -8.74 -2.12 13.89
N ALA A 5 -9.76 -2.98 13.91
CA ALA A 5 -9.78 -4.16 14.78
C ALA A 5 -8.68 -5.16 14.41
N VAL A 6 -8.42 -5.35 13.11
CA VAL A 6 -7.34 -6.20 12.61
C VAL A 6 -5.97 -5.66 13.03
N MET A 7 -5.76 -4.35 12.90
CA MET A 7 -4.52 -3.69 13.32
C MET A 7 -4.30 -3.80 14.83
N ASP A 8 -5.37 -3.69 15.62
CA ASP A 8 -5.30 -3.80 17.07
C ASP A 8 -4.96 -5.22 17.52
N ILE A 9 -5.57 -6.24 16.90
CA ILE A 9 -5.25 -7.65 17.14
C ILE A 9 -3.80 -7.95 16.74
N HIS A 10 -3.36 -7.48 15.58
CA HIS A 10 -1.99 -7.65 15.11
C HIS A 10 -0.97 -6.98 16.03
N ALA A 11 -1.24 -5.75 16.49
CA ALA A 11 -0.39 -5.05 17.44
C ALA A 11 -0.27 -5.79 18.78
N ARG A 12 -1.35 -6.47 19.21
CA ARG A 12 -1.36 -7.28 20.44
C ARG A 12 -0.66 -8.63 20.29
N LEU A 13 -0.77 -9.28 19.12
CA LEU A 13 -0.30 -10.65 18.92
C LEU A 13 1.08 -10.76 18.25
N GLY A 14 1.55 -9.69 17.59
CA GLY A 14 2.85 -9.67 16.91
C GLY A 14 2.95 -10.65 15.71
N THR A 15 1.81 -11.08 15.17
CA THR A 15 1.74 -12.05 14.07
C THR A 15 2.20 -11.44 12.74
N THR A 16 2.80 -12.22 11.83
CA THR A 16 3.04 -11.74 10.46
C THR A 16 1.73 -11.74 9.66
N MET A 17 1.41 -10.64 8.98
CA MET A 17 0.19 -10.50 8.18
C MET A 17 0.50 -10.16 6.73
N ILE A 18 -0.29 -10.73 5.82
CA ILE A 18 -0.34 -10.36 4.41
C ILE A 18 -1.78 -9.95 4.11
N MET A 19 -1.93 -8.82 3.43
CA MET A 19 -3.21 -8.27 3.01
C MET A 19 -3.15 -7.94 1.53
N ILE A 20 -4.26 -8.17 0.83
CA ILE A 20 -4.45 -7.74 -0.56
C ILE A 20 -5.50 -6.64 -0.53
N THR A 21 -5.17 -5.48 -1.10
CA THR A 21 -6.10 -4.36 -1.25
C THR A 21 -5.91 -3.71 -2.62
N HIS A 22 -6.97 -3.07 -3.10
CA HIS A 22 -6.95 -2.21 -4.29
C HIS A 22 -6.88 -0.71 -3.91
N ASP A 23 -7.01 -0.38 -2.63
CA ASP A 23 -6.96 1.00 -2.14
C ASP A 23 -5.53 1.38 -1.74
N VAL A 24 -5.02 2.45 -2.35
CA VAL A 24 -3.68 2.98 -2.11
C VAL A 24 -3.53 3.52 -0.68
N ASP A 25 -4.54 4.22 -0.16
CA ASP A 25 -4.50 4.76 1.19
C ASP A 25 -4.43 3.62 2.21
N GLU A 26 -5.23 2.55 2.01
CA GLU A 26 -5.19 1.37 2.88
C GLU A 26 -3.82 0.69 2.85
N ALA A 27 -3.22 0.54 1.67
CA ALA A 27 -1.91 -0.08 1.51
C ALA A 27 -0.83 0.68 2.30
N VAL A 28 -0.82 2.01 2.22
CA VAL A 28 0.15 2.86 2.94
C VAL A 28 -0.15 2.92 4.43
N LEU A 29 -1.43 2.98 4.83
CA LEU A 29 -1.79 3.04 6.25
C LEU A 29 -1.50 1.74 6.99
N LEU A 30 -1.77 0.59 6.38
CA LEU A 30 -1.78 -0.70 7.08
C LEU A 30 -0.47 -1.49 6.96
N SER A 31 0.38 -1.18 5.98
CA SER A 31 1.51 -2.05 5.64
C SER A 31 2.86 -1.44 5.98
N ASP A 32 3.81 -2.26 6.43
CA ASP A 32 5.22 -1.84 6.57
C ASP A 32 5.94 -1.89 5.21
N ARG A 33 5.46 -2.75 4.31
CA ARG A 33 5.92 -2.89 2.92
C ARG A 33 4.73 -3.11 2.00
N ILE A 34 4.76 -2.51 0.83
CA ILE A 34 3.76 -2.65 -0.23
C ILE A 34 4.42 -3.37 -1.39
N VAL A 35 3.89 -4.54 -1.75
CA VAL A 35 4.34 -5.30 -2.92
C VAL A 35 3.36 -5.02 -4.05
N MET A 36 3.82 -4.30 -5.08
CA MET A 36 3.03 -3.96 -6.24
C MET A 36 3.28 -4.97 -7.35
N MET A 37 2.20 -5.49 -7.92
CA MET A 37 2.25 -6.53 -8.95
C MET A 37 2.11 -5.93 -10.36
N THR A 38 2.65 -6.63 -11.35
CA THR A 38 2.44 -6.31 -12.77
C THR A 38 1.07 -6.81 -13.24
N ASN A 39 0.58 -6.31 -14.39
CA ASN A 39 -0.75 -6.67 -14.91
C ASN A 39 -0.76 -8.00 -15.67
N GLY A 40 -1.92 -8.62 -15.75
CA GLY A 40 -2.20 -9.75 -16.64
C GLY A 40 -2.03 -11.14 -16.00
N PRO A 41 -2.35 -12.21 -16.74
CA PRO A 41 -2.35 -13.60 -16.25
C PRO A 41 -0.95 -14.14 -15.87
N ALA A 42 0.11 -13.46 -16.29
CA ALA A 42 1.50 -13.75 -15.91
C ALA A 42 2.09 -12.68 -14.97
N ALA A 43 1.23 -12.05 -14.15
CA ALA A 43 1.63 -11.02 -13.19
C ALA A 43 2.79 -11.49 -12.29
N THR A 44 3.80 -10.65 -12.18
CA THR A 44 4.99 -10.81 -11.34
C THR A 44 5.07 -9.66 -10.34
N ILE A 45 6.01 -9.72 -9.41
CA ILE A 45 6.33 -8.56 -8.58
C ILE A 45 6.96 -7.49 -9.48
N GLY A 46 6.37 -6.29 -9.48
CA GLY A 46 6.90 -5.15 -10.20
C GLY A 46 7.83 -4.31 -9.33
N GLU A 47 7.37 -3.95 -8.14
CA GLU A 47 8.13 -3.13 -7.20
C GLU A 47 7.74 -3.44 -5.74
N VAL A 48 8.69 -3.30 -4.83
CA VAL A 48 8.45 -3.41 -3.38
C VAL A 48 8.79 -2.09 -2.72
N LEU A 49 7.78 -1.38 -2.26
CA LEU A 49 7.92 -0.10 -1.58
C LEU A 49 7.98 -0.33 -0.06
N SER A 50 8.97 0.25 0.60
CA SER A 50 9.02 0.30 2.07
C SER A 50 8.27 1.52 2.59
N VAL A 51 7.50 1.37 3.66
CA VAL A 51 6.69 2.44 4.25
C VAL A 51 7.25 2.81 5.63
N PRO A 52 8.15 3.82 5.72
CA PRO A 52 8.83 4.19 6.96
C PRO A 52 7.94 5.07 7.85
N LEU A 53 6.71 4.64 8.09
CA LEU A 53 5.75 5.30 8.99
C LEU A 53 5.67 4.52 10.31
N ALA A 54 5.97 5.17 11.43
CA ALA A 54 5.81 4.57 12.75
C ALA A 54 4.33 4.29 13.06
N ARG A 55 4.06 3.27 13.88
CA ARG A 55 2.72 2.97 14.43
C ARG A 55 2.59 3.63 15.81
N PRO A 56 1.39 4.07 16.24
CA PRO A 56 0.08 3.90 15.60
C PRO A 56 -0.17 4.89 14.46
N ARG A 57 -0.75 4.40 13.36
CA ARG A 57 -1.04 5.20 12.16
C ARG A 57 -2.51 5.59 12.14
N ARG A 58 -2.81 6.88 12.28
CA ARG A 58 -4.19 7.39 12.27
C ARG A 58 -4.43 8.21 11.01
N ARG A 59 -5.48 7.87 10.26
CA ARG A 59 -5.78 8.45 8.94
C ARG A 59 -5.82 9.98 8.93
N ILE A 60 -6.42 10.58 9.96
CA ILE A 60 -6.54 12.04 10.08
C ILE A 60 -5.17 12.71 10.34
N GLU A 61 -4.34 12.08 11.17
CA GLU A 61 -3.03 12.63 11.54
C GLU A 61 -2.02 12.51 10.39
N LEU A 62 -2.12 11.42 9.61
CA LEU A 62 -1.23 11.15 8.48
C LEU A 62 -1.68 11.83 7.18
N ALA A 63 -2.88 12.39 7.11
CA ALA A 63 -3.40 13.03 5.89
C ALA A 63 -2.49 14.14 5.37
N SER A 64 -1.79 14.85 6.26
CA SER A 64 -0.83 15.91 5.94
C SER A 64 0.64 15.49 6.15
N ASP A 65 0.90 14.24 6.51
CA ASP A 65 2.26 13.74 6.72
C ASP A 65 3.01 13.61 5.39
N ARG A 66 4.22 14.17 5.32
CA ARG A 66 5.01 14.20 4.08
C ARG A 66 5.45 12.80 3.63
N THR A 67 5.75 11.91 4.57
CA THR A 67 6.16 10.54 4.28
C THR A 67 4.99 9.74 3.75
N PHE A 68 3.80 9.92 4.34
CA PHE A 68 2.56 9.33 3.84
C PHE A 68 2.27 9.76 2.41
N LEU A 69 2.29 11.07 2.14
CA LEU A 69 2.06 11.63 0.81
C LEU A 69 3.07 11.10 -0.23
N ARG A 70 4.35 11.00 0.13
CA ARG A 70 5.39 10.42 -0.74
C ARG A 70 5.15 8.96 -1.07
N CYS A 71 4.80 8.15 -0.08
CA CYS A 71 4.51 6.73 -0.31
C CYS A 71 3.29 6.56 -1.22
N ARG A 72 2.24 7.35 -0.97
CA ARG A 72 1.02 7.37 -1.79
C ARG A 72 1.31 7.80 -3.22
N GLU A 73 2.11 8.84 -3.42
CA GLU A 73 2.55 9.28 -4.75
C GLU A 73 3.33 8.20 -5.49
N ALA A 74 4.26 7.50 -4.81
CA ALA A 74 5.04 6.42 -5.41
C ALA A 74 4.15 5.27 -5.89
N VAL A 75 3.18 4.85 -5.08
CA VAL A 75 2.22 3.80 -5.46
C VAL A 75 1.37 4.25 -6.64
N LEU A 76 0.81 5.46 -6.60
CA LEU A 76 0.01 5.99 -7.70
C LEU A 76 0.82 6.08 -9.00
N LYS A 77 2.06 6.56 -8.92
CA LYS A 77 2.96 6.66 -10.07
C LYS A 77 3.18 5.28 -10.71
N PHE A 78 3.48 4.27 -9.90
CA PHE A 78 3.65 2.90 -10.38
C PHE A 78 2.40 2.39 -11.13
N LEU A 79 1.21 2.58 -10.53
CA LEU A 79 -0.05 2.15 -11.12
C LEU A 79 -0.39 2.91 -12.42
N TYR A 80 -0.16 4.22 -12.46
CA TYR A 80 -0.42 5.06 -13.63
C TYR A 80 0.52 4.74 -14.81
N GLU A 81 1.82 4.62 -14.54
CA GLU A 81 2.78 4.25 -15.58
C GLU A 81 2.37 2.94 -16.25
N ARG A 82 1.91 1.97 -15.45
CA ARG A 82 1.48 0.65 -15.94
C ARG A 82 0.13 0.68 -16.67
N HIS A 83 -0.86 1.44 -16.22
CA HIS A 83 -2.11 1.60 -16.96
C HIS A 83 -1.88 2.17 -18.36
N ARG A 84 -0.98 3.16 -18.49
CA ARG A 84 -0.60 3.72 -19.80
C ARG A 84 0.04 2.69 -20.73
N PHE A 85 0.84 1.75 -20.21
CA PHE A 85 1.49 0.74 -21.05
C PHE A 85 0.51 -0.33 -21.55
N VAL A 86 -0.57 -0.61 -20.80
CA VAL A 86 -1.62 -1.53 -21.27
C VAL A 86 -2.41 -0.89 -22.42
N GLU A 87 -2.83 0.37 -22.29
CA GLU A 87 -3.56 1.08 -23.34
C GLU A 87 -2.72 1.34 -24.61
N ALA A 88 -1.39 1.47 -24.48
CA ALA A 88 -0.50 1.66 -25.63
C ALA A 88 -0.14 0.34 -26.36
N ALA A 89 -0.49 -0.81 -25.78
CA ALA A 89 -0.22 -2.14 -26.34
C ALA A 89 -1.46 -2.83 -26.94
N GLU A 90 -2.64 -2.21 -26.81
CA GLU A 90 -3.88 -2.55 -27.53
C GLU A 90 -4.01 -1.72 -28.81
#